data_AF-A0A936MKL1-F1
#
_entry.id   AF-A0A936MKL1-F1
#
_cell.length_a   1.000
_cell.length_b   1.000
_cell.length_c   1.000
_cell.angle_alpha   90.00
_cell.angle_beta   90.00
_cell.angle_gamma   90.00
#
_symmetry.space_group_name_H-M   'P 1'
#
loop_
_entity.id
_entity.type
_entity.pdbx_description
1 polymer ?
#
loop_
_entity_poly.entity_id
_entity_poly.type
_entity_poly.pdbx_seq_one_letter_code
_entity_poly.pdbx_strand_id
1 'polypeptide(L)'
;MRTLITPLATVFVLSALAPSVAGAASAPSVASLPEARLPEMLHPKDSPLTVAADESITGLRVTTAKERQFGSVMGMEGRCVTIGAVAPGAVPSGNVSAMIRASSSALPLRMERFVGSNSGKPELEIIDAWVDMTTSGLRAERTTRVSLVPLGKGPAGYVVYGFRSDNKLHVVFPTPQRFVFVDAFGKVGFAGCGHARLVLDPAANAGSIVRVAGTLESKPATKTPSVNSRQMAQPPTFRGIEASVSVSRTKRDKEPLLSVTVGWSEDDVPAPVMAAAIEEEFSQHLDDMPMPVPIDRD
;
A
#
# COMPACT_ATOMS: atom_id res chain seq x y z
N MET A 1 -25.32 -5.95 -52.35
CA MET A 1 -25.53 -6.56 -51.03
C MET A 1 -24.66 -5.83 -50.03
N ARG A 2 -25.26 -5.04 -49.12
CA ARG A 2 -24.56 -4.37 -48.00
C ARG A 2 -25.08 -4.98 -46.70
N THR A 3 -24.20 -5.65 -45.98
CA THR A 3 -24.50 -6.34 -44.72
C THR A 3 -24.46 -5.32 -43.59
N LEU A 4 -25.60 -5.04 -42.96
CA LEU A 4 -25.65 -4.29 -41.70
C LEU A 4 -25.26 -5.23 -40.56
N ILE A 5 -24.21 -4.85 -39.81
CA ILE A 5 -23.81 -5.49 -38.56
C ILE A 5 -24.34 -4.61 -37.44
N THR A 6 -25.33 -5.12 -36.69
CA THR A 6 -25.89 -4.47 -35.49
C THR A 6 -25.06 -4.88 -34.27
N PRO A 7 -24.54 -3.94 -33.47
CA PRO A 7 -23.87 -4.30 -32.21
C PRO A 7 -24.90 -4.68 -31.14
N LEU A 8 -24.71 -5.84 -30.53
CA LEU A 8 -25.44 -6.30 -29.35
C LEU A 8 -24.95 -5.49 -28.14
N ALA A 9 -25.81 -4.63 -27.59
CA ALA A 9 -25.51 -3.93 -26.33
C ALA A 9 -25.87 -4.83 -25.15
N THR A 10 -24.87 -5.39 -24.47
CA THR A 10 -25.05 -6.16 -23.24
C THR A 10 -25.29 -5.20 -22.08
N VAL A 11 -26.53 -5.14 -21.59
CA VAL A 11 -26.92 -4.35 -20.41
C VAL A 11 -26.53 -5.15 -19.16
N PHE A 12 -25.43 -4.75 -18.51
CA PHE A 12 -25.13 -5.20 -17.15
C PHE A 12 -26.04 -4.48 -16.17
N VAL A 13 -26.96 -5.22 -15.55
CA VAL A 13 -27.80 -4.73 -14.45
C VAL A 13 -26.97 -4.81 -13.18
N LEU A 14 -26.45 -3.66 -12.70
CA LEU A 14 -25.90 -3.53 -11.36
C LEU A 14 -27.06 -3.58 -10.36
N SER A 15 -27.26 -4.73 -9.71
CA SER A 15 -28.16 -4.83 -8.56
C SER A 15 -27.54 -4.11 -7.36
N ALA A 16 -28.04 -2.91 -7.07
CA ALA A 16 -27.69 -2.16 -5.88
C ALA A 16 -28.36 -2.78 -4.64
N LEU A 17 -27.69 -3.74 -4.00
CA LEU A 17 -28.06 -4.20 -2.67
C LEU A 17 -27.60 -3.14 -1.65
N ALA A 18 -28.56 -2.55 -0.94
CA ALA A 18 -28.28 -1.58 0.12
C ALA A 18 -27.72 -2.35 1.34
N PRO A 19 -26.46 -2.14 1.74
CA PRO A 19 -25.92 -2.78 2.94
C PRO A 19 -26.70 -2.28 4.16
N SER A 20 -27.15 -3.21 5.02
CA SER A 20 -27.72 -2.87 6.33
C SER A 20 -26.66 -2.13 7.15
N VAL A 21 -26.86 -0.83 7.32
CA VAL A 21 -25.93 0.09 7.99
C VAL A 21 -26.08 -0.05 9.51
N ALA A 22 -25.64 -1.18 10.06
CA ALA A 22 -25.55 -1.35 11.50
C ALA A 22 -24.34 -0.55 12.02
N GLY A 23 -24.59 0.70 12.44
CA GLY A 23 -23.62 1.54 13.14
C GLY A 23 -22.78 2.45 12.25
N ALA A 24 -23.42 3.34 11.49
CA ALA A 24 -22.71 4.48 10.90
C ALA A 24 -22.24 5.43 12.02
N ALA A 25 -21.06 5.18 12.58
CA ALA A 25 -20.33 6.23 13.26
C ALA A 25 -20.11 7.35 12.24
N SER A 26 -20.52 8.58 12.58
CA SER A 26 -20.32 9.74 11.71
C SER A 26 -18.83 9.85 11.39
N ALA A 27 -18.45 9.69 10.13
CA ALA A 27 -17.08 9.91 9.70
C ALA A 27 -16.65 11.33 10.11
N PRO A 28 -15.40 11.53 10.57
CA PRO A 28 -14.92 12.87 10.87
C PRO A 28 -15.01 13.76 9.63
N SER A 29 -15.31 15.04 9.81
CA SER A 29 -15.17 16.01 8.71
C SER A 29 -13.71 16.02 8.23
N VAL A 30 -13.51 16.18 6.92
CA VAL A 30 -12.16 16.33 6.36
C VAL A 30 -11.41 17.48 7.05
N ALA A 31 -12.10 18.57 7.39
CA ALA A 31 -11.50 19.74 8.04
C ALA A 31 -11.00 19.45 9.47
N SER A 32 -11.63 18.51 10.19
CA SER A 32 -11.21 18.14 11.56
C SER A 32 -10.04 17.16 11.60
N LEU A 33 -9.62 16.63 10.46
CA LEU A 33 -8.44 15.78 10.37
C LEU A 33 -7.17 16.61 10.64
N PRO A 34 -6.17 16.02 11.33
CA PRO A 34 -4.91 16.69 11.60
C PRO A 34 -4.22 17.03 10.29
N GLU A 35 -3.67 18.24 10.23
CA GLU A 35 -2.83 18.68 9.13
C GLU A 35 -1.38 18.38 9.49
N ALA A 36 -0.71 17.64 8.62
CA ALA A 36 0.69 17.30 8.73
C ALA A 36 1.42 17.82 7.50
N ARG A 37 2.64 18.32 7.72
CA ARG A 37 3.54 18.67 6.63
C ARG A 37 4.36 17.45 6.28
N LEU A 38 4.07 16.85 5.14
CA LEU A 38 4.95 15.82 4.60
C LEU A 38 6.21 16.49 4.04
N PRO A 39 7.41 16.02 4.39
CA PRO A 39 8.61 16.52 3.74
C PRO A 39 8.53 16.19 2.24
N GLU A 40 9.00 17.12 1.41
CA GLU A 40 9.33 16.78 0.03
C GLU A 40 10.43 15.71 0.03
N MET A 41 10.34 14.78 -0.91
CA MET A 41 11.35 13.74 -1.05
C MET A 41 12.69 14.34 -1.47
N LEU A 42 13.80 13.77 -1.01
CA LEU A 42 15.14 14.22 -1.36
C LEU A 42 15.31 14.32 -2.88
N HIS A 43 15.89 15.42 -3.33
CA HIS A 43 16.05 15.70 -4.75
C HIS A 43 17.41 15.17 -5.24
N PRO A 44 17.50 14.40 -6.34
CA PRO A 44 18.75 13.77 -6.81
C PRO A 44 19.93 14.74 -7.03
N LYS A 45 19.66 16.03 -7.27
CA LYS A 45 20.70 17.07 -7.40
C LYS A 45 21.46 17.33 -6.11
N ASP A 46 20.84 17.05 -4.96
CA ASP A 46 21.44 17.23 -3.64
C ASP A 46 22.10 15.94 -3.13
N SER A 47 22.26 14.95 -4.01
CA SER A 47 22.83 13.66 -3.68
C SER A 47 24.28 13.77 -3.23
N PRO A 48 24.65 13.14 -2.09
CA PRO A 48 26.06 13.04 -1.72
C PRO A 48 26.81 12.20 -2.75
N LEU A 49 28.09 12.52 -2.94
CA LEU A 49 28.96 11.76 -3.86
C LEU A 49 29.04 10.29 -3.48
N THR A 50 29.06 9.98 -2.19
CA THR A 50 29.05 8.62 -1.65
C THR A 50 28.39 8.57 -0.28
N VAL A 51 27.86 7.40 0.06
CA VAL A 51 27.44 7.04 1.42
C VAL A 51 28.37 5.93 1.90
N ALA A 52 28.91 6.03 3.12
CA ALA A 52 29.88 5.04 3.58
C ALA A 52 29.20 3.68 3.85
N ALA A 53 29.94 2.60 3.66
CA ALA A 53 29.41 1.23 3.76
C ALA A 53 28.99 0.83 5.19
N ASP A 54 29.50 1.51 6.21
CA ASP A 54 29.15 1.33 7.62
C ASP A 54 27.92 2.15 8.04
N GLU A 55 27.49 3.12 7.22
CA GLU A 55 26.22 3.81 7.41
C GLU A 55 25.06 2.88 7.08
N SER A 56 24.17 2.67 8.05
CA SER A 56 23.03 1.78 7.94
C SER A 56 21.79 2.36 8.61
N ILE A 57 20.62 1.90 8.17
CA ILE A 57 19.33 2.28 8.75
C ILE A 57 18.64 1.00 9.23
N THR A 58 18.23 0.98 10.50
CA THR A 58 17.53 -0.16 11.09
C THR A 58 16.25 -0.49 10.32
N GLY A 59 16.05 -1.78 10.01
CA GLY A 59 14.89 -2.26 9.28
C GLY A 59 14.98 -2.06 7.76
N LEU A 60 16.15 -1.71 7.23
CA LEU A 60 16.43 -1.73 5.79
C LEU A 60 17.58 -2.71 5.48
N ARG A 61 17.52 -3.32 4.30
CA ARG A 61 18.58 -4.17 3.77
C ARG A 61 18.84 -3.80 2.31
N VAL A 62 20.09 -3.50 1.99
CA VAL A 62 20.56 -3.35 0.61
C VAL A 62 21.21 -4.64 0.17
N THR A 63 20.85 -5.12 -1.02
CA THR A 63 21.48 -6.29 -1.64
C THR A 63 21.92 -5.92 -3.05
N THR A 64 23.23 -6.00 -3.30
CA THR A 64 23.83 -5.77 -4.62
C THR A 64 24.24 -7.10 -5.23
N ALA A 65 23.88 -7.34 -6.49
CA ALA A 65 24.39 -8.50 -7.20
C ALA A 65 25.80 -8.19 -7.74
N LYS A 66 26.81 -8.99 -7.36
CA LYS A 66 28.23 -8.78 -7.74
C LYS A 66 28.47 -8.65 -9.25
N GLU A 67 27.62 -9.24 -10.06
CA GLU A 67 27.76 -9.31 -11.53
C GLU A 67 26.72 -8.49 -12.30
N ARG A 68 25.76 -7.85 -11.61
CA ARG A 68 24.68 -7.13 -12.28
C ARG A 68 24.70 -5.66 -11.93
N GLN A 69 24.35 -4.83 -12.91
CA GLN A 69 24.08 -3.40 -12.76
C GLN A 69 22.82 -3.12 -11.91
N PHE A 70 22.36 -4.06 -11.08
CA PHE A 70 21.14 -3.92 -10.30
C PHE A 70 21.38 -4.35 -8.87
N GLY A 71 20.75 -3.63 -7.95
CA GLY A 71 20.55 -4.10 -6.60
C GLY A 71 19.14 -3.83 -6.13
N SER A 72 18.85 -4.24 -4.91
CA SER A 72 17.55 -4.10 -4.29
C SER A 72 17.71 -3.48 -2.91
N VAL A 73 16.74 -2.63 -2.56
CA VAL A 73 16.55 -2.18 -1.18
C VAL A 73 15.26 -2.80 -0.70
N MET A 74 15.33 -3.49 0.44
CA MET A 74 14.21 -4.18 1.07
C MET A 74 13.94 -3.59 2.44
N GLY A 75 12.68 -3.24 2.68
CA GLY A 75 12.15 -2.87 3.98
C GLY A 75 11.78 -4.09 4.79
N MET A 76 12.17 -4.08 6.05
CA MET A 76 11.84 -5.09 7.05
C MET A 76 10.89 -4.48 8.09
N GLU A 77 10.31 -5.28 8.98
CA GLU A 77 9.53 -4.78 10.12
C GLU A 77 8.36 -3.86 9.72
N GLY A 78 7.70 -4.14 8.59
CA GLY A 78 6.58 -3.34 8.09
C GLY A 78 7.01 -1.99 7.49
N ARG A 79 8.22 -1.92 6.95
CA ARG A 79 8.74 -0.74 6.23
C ARG A 79 8.45 -0.83 4.74
N CYS A 80 7.76 0.16 4.21
CA CYS A 80 7.56 0.38 2.79
C CYS A 80 8.72 1.18 2.21
N VAL A 81 9.14 0.86 0.99
CA VAL A 81 10.33 1.43 0.33
C VAL A 81 9.91 2.06 -0.99
N THR A 82 10.32 3.31 -1.19
CA THR A 82 10.13 4.07 -2.43
C THR A 82 11.46 4.71 -2.81
N ILE A 83 11.92 4.52 -4.06
CA ILE A 83 13.22 5.00 -4.52
C ILE A 83 13.04 5.96 -5.70
N GLY A 84 13.90 6.99 -5.75
CA GLY A 84 13.91 7.99 -6.82
C GLY A 84 13.03 9.18 -6.51
N ALA A 85 13.28 10.33 -7.15
CA ALA A 85 12.50 11.53 -6.91
C ALA A 85 11.01 11.30 -7.26
N VAL A 86 10.17 11.28 -6.24
CA VAL A 86 8.74 11.15 -6.41
C VAL A 86 8.09 12.52 -6.28
N ALA A 87 7.26 12.87 -7.26
CA ALA A 87 6.47 14.10 -7.20
C ALA A 87 5.59 14.13 -5.92
N PRO A 88 5.46 15.29 -5.27
CA PRO A 88 4.63 15.44 -4.07
C PRO A 88 3.20 14.89 -4.27
N GLY A 89 2.80 13.98 -3.37
CA GLY A 89 1.46 13.39 -3.37
C GLY A 89 1.16 12.38 -4.49
N ALA A 90 2.17 11.89 -5.21
CA ALA A 90 1.97 11.06 -6.42
C ALA A 90 2.15 9.55 -6.22
N VAL A 91 2.78 9.06 -5.15
CA VAL A 91 3.08 7.62 -5.05
C VAL A 91 2.37 6.97 -3.88
N PRO A 92 1.53 5.96 -4.17
CA PRO A 92 1.04 5.06 -3.13
C PRO A 92 2.22 4.31 -2.51
N SER A 93 2.31 4.26 -1.18
CA SER A 93 3.25 3.36 -0.52
C SER A 93 2.63 1.98 -0.36
N GLY A 94 3.46 0.94 -0.43
CA GLY A 94 3.00 -0.45 -0.40
C GLY A 94 4.08 -1.49 -0.76
N ASN A 95 5.17 -1.05 -1.39
CA ASN A 95 6.23 -1.95 -1.80
C ASN A 95 7.19 -2.28 -0.66
N VAL A 96 7.45 -3.58 -0.45
CA VAL A 96 8.47 -4.08 0.50
C VAL A 96 9.87 -3.87 -0.05
N SER A 97 10.03 -3.93 -1.37
CA SER A 97 11.32 -3.80 -2.03
C SER A 97 11.22 -2.94 -3.28
N ALA A 98 12.31 -2.26 -3.60
CA ALA A 98 12.49 -1.64 -4.90
C ALA A 98 13.81 -2.09 -5.52
N MET A 99 13.75 -2.45 -6.79
CA MET A 99 14.93 -2.76 -7.60
C MET A 99 15.44 -1.47 -8.23
N ILE A 100 16.76 -1.31 -8.23
CA ILE A 100 17.41 -0.12 -8.76
C ILE A 100 18.55 -0.56 -9.65
N ARG A 101 18.72 0.14 -10.77
CA ARG A 101 19.98 0.09 -11.49
C ARG A 101 21.06 0.80 -10.68
N ALA A 102 22.18 0.13 -10.43
CA ALA A 102 23.35 0.72 -9.81
C ALA A 102 23.78 1.96 -10.62
N SER A 103 23.75 3.11 -9.95
CA SER A 103 24.29 4.38 -10.44
C SER A 103 25.58 4.71 -9.70
N SER A 104 26.38 5.59 -10.30
CA SER A 104 27.63 6.09 -9.68
C SER A 104 27.40 7.08 -8.54
N SER A 105 26.15 7.49 -8.29
CA SER A 105 25.79 8.41 -7.22
C SER A 105 24.75 7.79 -6.30
N ALA A 106 24.66 8.31 -5.07
CA ALA A 106 23.60 7.93 -4.14
C ALA A 106 22.22 8.33 -4.69
N LEU A 107 21.20 7.56 -4.35
CA LEU A 107 19.83 7.76 -4.81
C LEU A 107 18.93 8.10 -3.65
N PRO A 108 17.93 8.97 -3.85
CA PRO A 108 16.99 9.30 -2.80
C PRO A 108 16.08 8.10 -2.54
N LEU A 109 15.88 7.82 -1.26
CA LEU A 109 15.10 6.73 -0.72
C LEU A 109 14.11 7.31 0.29
N ARG A 110 12.83 6.97 0.16
CA ARG A 110 11.83 7.20 1.19
C ARG A 110 11.40 5.87 1.76
N MET A 111 11.38 5.80 3.07
CA MET A 111 10.87 4.68 3.82
C MET A 111 9.68 5.12 4.67
N GLU A 112 8.62 4.34 4.69
CA GLU A 112 7.44 4.59 5.51
C GLU A 112 7.17 3.39 6.41
N ARG A 113 6.73 3.60 7.64
CA ARG A 113 6.31 2.54 8.56
C ARG A 113 5.10 2.98 9.35
N PHE A 114 4.04 2.16 9.31
CA PHE A 114 2.91 2.35 10.20
C PHE A 114 3.27 1.88 11.60
N VAL A 115 3.19 2.79 12.58
CA VAL A 115 3.46 2.51 13.99
C VAL A 115 2.11 2.35 14.68
N GLY A 116 1.76 1.07 14.91
CA GLY A 116 0.40 0.63 15.25
C GLY A 116 -0.16 1.05 16.61
N SER A 117 -1.46 0.76 16.75
CA SER A 117 -2.40 1.22 17.78
C SER A 117 -2.07 0.89 19.23
N ASN A 118 -1.14 -0.03 19.49
CA ASN A 118 -0.77 -0.44 20.86
C ASN A 118 -0.10 0.69 21.65
N SER A 119 0.45 1.69 20.96
CA SER A 119 0.98 2.93 21.56
C SER A 119 -0.11 3.91 22.02
N GLY A 120 -1.38 3.62 21.71
CA GLY A 120 -2.51 4.54 21.93
C GLY A 120 -2.57 5.74 20.97
N LYS A 121 -1.51 5.96 20.15
CA LYS A 121 -1.43 7.03 19.16
C LYS A 121 -0.87 6.45 17.85
N PRO A 122 -1.72 6.13 16.88
CA PRO A 122 -1.27 5.60 15.60
C PRO A 122 -0.48 6.70 14.86
N GLU A 123 0.69 6.33 14.35
CA GLU A 123 1.59 7.26 13.66
C GLU A 123 2.11 6.64 12.37
N LEU A 124 2.44 7.48 11.41
CA LEU A 124 3.24 7.11 10.25
C LEU A 124 4.65 7.68 10.43
N GLU A 125 5.62 6.79 10.58
CA GLU A 125 7.04 7.15 10.59
C GLU A 125 7.55 7.18 9.15
N ILE A 126 8.12 8.31 8.74
CA ILE A 126 8.69 8.53 7.41
C ILE A 126 10.16 8.85 7.58
N ILE A 127 11.01 8.10 6.89
CA ILE A 127 12.46 8.34 6.86
C ILE A 127 12.87 8.63 5.42
N ASP A 128 13.40 9.82 5.20
CA ASP A 128 14.05 10.19 3.95
C ASP A 128 15.55 9.95 4.10
N ALA A 129 16.13 9.28 3.11
CA ALA A 129 17.48 8.74 3.17
C ALA A 129 18.15 8.73 1.79
N TRP A 130 19.46 8.54 1.79
CA TRP A 130 20.26 8.22 0.62
C TRP A 130 20.64 6.73 0.64
N VAL A 131 20.62 6.10 -0.53
CA VAL A 131 21.20 4.78 -0.75
C VAL A 131 22.30 4.84 -1.80
N ASP A 132 23.49 4.35 -1.46
CA ASP A 132 24.60 4.20 -2.41
C ASP A 132 24.74 2.71 -2.76
N MET A 133 24.44 2.36 -4.01
CA MET A 133 24.47 0.98 -4.48
C MET A 133 25.90 0.46 -4.69
N THR A 134 26.90 1.34 -4.71
CA THR A 134 28.31 0.94 -4.86
C THR A 134 28.88 0.47 -3.53
N THR A 135 28.61 1.22 -2.46
CA THR A 135 29.07 0.90 -1.10
C THR A 135 28.06 0.07 -0.31
N SER A 136 26.82 -0.04 -0.80
CA SER A 136 25.64 -0.53 -0.06
C SER A 136 25.29 0.30 1.18
N GLY A 137 25.84 1.51 1.31
CA GLY A 137 25.59 2.42 2.43
C GLY A 137 24.20 3.03 2.40
N LEU A 138 23.62 3.24 3.59
CA LEU A 138 22.34 3.91 3.80
C LEU A 138 22.50 5.06 4.82
N ARG A 139 22.22 6.29 4.40
CA ARG A 139 22.27 7.48 5.27
C ARG A 139 20.89 8.07 5.47
N ALA A 140 20.41 8.10 6.71
CA ALA A 140 19.18 8.81 7.03
C ALA A 140 19.45 10.32 7.07
N GLU A 141 18.64 11.10 6.36
CA GLU A 141 18.70 12.57 6.37
C GLU A 141 17.63 13.15 7.29
N ARG A 142 16.44 12.55 7.29
CA ARG A 142 15.29 13.09 8.01
C ARG A 142 14.38 12.00 8.49
N THR A 143 13.89 12.14 9.72
CA THR A 143 12.78 11.32 10.24
C THR A 143 11.63 12.23 10.62
N THR A 144 10.44 11.93 10.11
CA THR A 144 9.19 12.65 10.38
C THR A 144 8.18 11.66 10.94
N ARG A 145 7.44 12.06 11.97
CA ARG A 145 6.32 11.29 12.51
C ARG A 145 5.02 12.05 12.31
N VAL A 146 4.06 11.39 11.66
CA VAL A 146 2.76 11.97 11.34
C VAL A 146 1.71 11.28 12.20
N SER A 147 1.04 12.05 13.06
CA SER A 147 -0.08 11.52 13.83
C SER A 147 -1.26 11.21 12.91
N LEU A 148 -1.84 10.03 13.12
CA LEU A 148 -2.96 9.54 12.33
C LEU A 148 -4.23 9.58 13.18
N VAL A 149 -5.38 9.84 12.53
CA VAL A 149 -6.69 9.72 13.17
C VAL A 149 -7.51 8.62 12.50
N PRO A 150 -8.34 7.88 13.26
CA PRO A 150 -9.23 6.89 12.68
C PRO A 150 -10.28 7.57 11.82
N LEU A 151 -10.41 7.12 10.57
CA LEU A 151 -11.46 7.56 9.64
C LEU A 151 -12.68 6.64 9.69
N GLY A 152 -12.45 5.34 9.87
CA GLY A 152 -13.51 4.34 9.95
C GLY A 152 -13.03 3.05 10.61
N LYS A 153 -13.98 2.33 11.20
CA LYS A 153 -13.75 1.02 11.81
C LYS A 153 -14.50 -0.04 11.01
N GLY A 154 -13.90 -1.20 10.93
CA GLY A 154 -14.47 -2.36 10.26
C GLY A 154 -14.46 -3.60 11.12
N PRO A 155 -14.66 -4.76 10.49
CA PRO A 155 -14.66 -6.02 11.20
C PRO A 155 -13.29 -6.36 11.80
N ALA A 156 -13.29 -7.29 12.76
CA ALA A 156 -12.08 -7.74 13.48
C ALA A 156 -11.27 -6.60 14.15
N GLY A 157 -11.90 -5.45 14.40
CA GLY A 157 -11.22 -4.28 14.96
C GLY A 157 -10.31 -3.56 13.95
N TYR A 158 -10.44 -3.85 12.65
CA TYR A 158 -9.71 -3.15 11.61
C TYR A 158 -10.07 -1.66 11.59
N VAL A 159 -9.07 -0.80 11.40
CA VAL A 159 -9.26 0.65 11.41
C VAL A 159 -8.52 1.25 10.22
N VAL A 160 -9.21 2.09 9.46
CA VAL A 160 -8.61 2.92 8.40
C VAL A 160 -8.26 4.25 9.02
N TYR A 161 -7.07 4.76 8.75
CA TYR A 161 -6.57 6.01 9.31
C TYR A 161 -6.34 7.07 8.23
N GLY A 162 -6.17 8.32 8.63
CA GLY A 162 -5.75 9.36 7.71
C GLY A 162 -5.31 10.66 8.37
N PHE A 163 -4.86 11.57 7.52
CA PHE A 163 -4.41 12.92 7.85
C PHE A 163 -4.45 13.80 6.58
N ARG A 164 -4.34 15.13 6.74
CA ARG A 164 -4.26 16.07 5.62
C ARG A 164 -2.83 16.55 5.37
N SER A 165 -2.46 16.73 4.10
CA SER A 165 -1.27 17.47 3.68
C SER A 165 -1.58 18.16 2.36
N ASP A 166 -1.24 19.44 2.23
CA ASP A 166 -1.33 20.18 0.95
C ASP A 166 -2.71 20.09 0.28
N ASN A 167 -3.78 20.25 1.07
CA ASN A 167 -5.19 20.10 0.67
C ASN A 167 -5.60 18.71 0.16
N LYS A 168 -4.74 17.70 0.29
CA LYS A 168 -5.04 16.30 -0.02
C LYS A 168 -5.32 15.52 1.26
N LEU A 169 -6.12 14.47 1.13
CA LEU A 169 -6.35 13.50 2.19
C LEU A 169 -5.45 12.28 1.96
N HIS A 170 -4.60 11.99 2.92
CA HIS A 170 -3.81 10.77 2.95
C HIS A 170 -4.56 9.72 3.77
N VAL A 171 -4.79 8.56 3.16
CA VAL A 171 -5.46 7.42 3.78
C VAL A 171 -4.44 6.32 3.99
N VAL A 172 -4.34 5.82 5.23
CA VAL A 172 -3.44 4.74 5.61
C VAL A 172 -4.26 3.51 5.97
N PHE A 173 -4.07 2.46 5.20
CA PHE A 173 -4.65 1.14 5.42
C PHE A 173 -3.58 0.24 6.05
N PRO A 174 -3.70 -0.21 7.31
CA PRO A 174 -2.81 -1.24 7.85
C PRO A 174 -2.98 -2.55 7.07
N THR A 175 -1.90 -3.15 6.59
CA THR A 175 -1.95 -4.38 5.76
C THR A 175 -1.11 -5.47 6.42
N PRO A 176 -1.64 -6.18 7.44
CA PRO A 176 -0.88 -7.23 8.14
C PRO A 176 -0.53 -8.41 7.21
N GLN A 177 -1.24 -8.54 6.09
CA GLN A 177 -0.92 -9.42 4.98
C GLN A 177 -0.86 -8.63 3.68
N ARG A 178 -0.56 -9.30 2.56
CA ARG A 178 -0.54 -8.69 1.23
C ARG A 178 -1.94 -8.26 0.83
N PHE A 179 -2.13 -6.96 0.57
CA PHE A 179 -3.38 -6.38 0.09
C PHE A 179 -3.22 -5.96 -1.37
N VAL A 180 -4.32 -5.96 -2.11
CA VAL A 180 -4.46 -5.31 -3.41
C VAL A 180 -5.11 -3.96 -3.17
N PHE A 181 -4.71 -2.94 -3.92
CA PHE A 181 -5.35 -1.63 -3.87
C PHE A 181 -5.62 -1.07 -5.26
N VAL A 182 -6.59 -0.16 -5.31
CA VAL A 182 -6.88 0.71 -6.45
C VAL A 182 -6.74 2.15 -5.98
N ASP A 183 -5.86 2.91 -6.61
CA ASP A 183 -5.63 4.31 -6.27
C ASP A 183 -6.71 5.24 -6.86
N ALA A 184 -6.62 6.53 -6.52
CA ALA A 184 -7.52 7.58 -7.01
C ALA A 184 -7.57 7.73 -8.54
N PHE A 185 -6.57 7.20 -9.25
CA PHE A 185 -6.45 7.25 -10.71
C PHE A 185 -6.86 5.91 -11.35
N GLY A 186 -7.37 4.96 -10.57
CA GLY A 186 -7.74 3.62 -11.04
C GLY A 186 -6.56 2.68 -11.25
N LYS A 187 -5.35 3.04 -10.81
CA LYS A 187 -4.19 2.14 -10.93
C LYS A 187 -4.25 1.09 -9.84
N VAL A 188 -4.03 -0.16 -10.25
CA VAL A 188 -3.97 -1.31 -9.36
C VAL A 188 -2.54 -1.47 -8.84
N GLY A 189 -2.40 -1.76 -7.55
CA GLY A 189 -1.12 -2.06 -6.92
C GLY A 189 -1.25 -3.06 -5.78
N PHE A 190 -0.12 -3.39 -5.17
CA PHE A 190 -0.05 -4.31 -4.03
C PHE A 190 0.66 -3.65 -2.86
N ALA A 191 0.18 -3.95 -1.65
CA ALA A 191 0.81 -3.54 -0.41
C ALA A 191 1.26 -4.77 0.37
N GLY A 192 2.57 -4.93 0.59
CA GLY A 192 3.16 -6.06 1.32
C GLY A 192 3.98 -5.65 2.55
N CYS A 193 4.13 -4.36 2.81
CA CYS A 193 5.02 -3.79 3.83
C CYS A 193 4.28 -3.35 5.10
N GLY A 194 3.18 -3.99 5.47
CA GLY A 194 2.45 -3.66 6.71
C GLY A 194 1.49 -2.47 6.62
N HIS A 195 1.55 -1.65 5.57
CA HIS A 195 0.50 -0.67 5.25
C HIS A 195 0.47 -0.28 3.77
N ALA A 196 -0.63 0.36 3.37
CA ALA A 196 -0.75 1.12 2.13
C ALA A 196 -1.12 2.57 2.44
N ARG A 197 -0.37 3.56 1.93
CA ARG A 197 -0.76 4.97 1.98
C ARG A 197 -1.24 5.42 0.61
N LEU A 198 -2.51 5.79 0.50
CA LEU A 198 -3.14 6.25 -0.73
C LEU A 198 -3.55 7.72 -0.58
N VAL A 199 -3.63 8.45 -1.69
CA VAL A 199 -3.90 9.89 -1.69
C VAL A 199 -5.21 10.17 -2.40
N LEU A 200 -6.05 10.98 -1.77
CA LEU A 200 -7.33 11.43 -2.26
C LEU A 200 -7.29 12.95 -2.46
N ASP A 201 -7.79 13.41 -3.61
CA ASP A 201 -7.89 14.83 -3.94
C ASP A 201 -9.35 15.31 -3.86
N PRO A 202 -9.72 16.14 -2.86
CA PRO A 202 -11.07 16.69 -2.74
C PRO A 202 -11.41 17.70 -3.84
N ALA A 203 -10.43 18.21 -4.58
CA ALA A 203 -10.62 19.13 -5.70
C ALA A 203 -10.85 18.39 -7.04
N ALA A 204 -10.74 17.06 -7.07
CA ALA A 204 -11.02 16.29 -8.28
C ALA A 204 -12.51 16.44 -8.70
N ASN A 205 -12.75 16.71 -9.98
CA ASN A 205 -14.08 17.05 -10.51
C ASN A 205 -15.19 16.02 -10.20
N ALA A 206 -14.84 14.73 -10.16
CA ALA A 206 -15.78 13.64 -9.89
C ALA A 206 -15.65 13.11 -8.44
N GLY A 207 -14.92 13.80 -7.58
CA GLY A 207 -14.39 13.23 -6.35
C GLY A 207 -13.22 12.28 -6.61
N SER A 208 -12.73 11.69 -5.54
CA SER A 208 -11.60 10.77 -5.54
C SER A 208 -11.94 9.58 -4.65
N ILE A 209 -11.60 8.37 -5.09
CA ILE A 209 -11.89 7.13 -4.36
C ILE A 209 -10.67 6.22 -4.39
N VAL A 210 -10.40 5.56 -3.27
CA VAL A 210 -9.40 4.50 -3.14
C VAL A 210 -10.07 3.27 -2.57
N ARG A 211 -9.61 2.10 -3.00
CA ARG A 211 -10.11 0.80 -2.50
C ARG A 211 -8.94 -0.08 -2.12
N VAL A 212 -9.10 -0.87 -1.07
CA VAL A 212 -8.19 -1.95 -0.71
C VAL A 212 -8.98 -3.22 -0.45
N ALA A 213 -8.40 -4.35 -0.85
CA ALA A 213 -8.93 -5.67 -0.57
C ALA A 213 -7.80 -6.60 -0.13
N GLY A 214 -8.11 -7.52 0.78
CA GLY A 214 -7.13 -8.47 1.30
C GLY A 214 -7.76 -9.44 2.29
N THR A 215 -6.92 -10.09 3.09
CA THR A 215 -7.35 -11.06 4.11
C THR A 215 -6.96 -10.56 5.50
N LEU A 216 -7.86 -10.76 6.46
CA LEU A 216 -7.59 -10.56 7.88
C LEU A 216 -7.80 -11.83 8.66
N GLU A 217 -7.00 -11.99 9.71
CA GLU A 217 -7.27 -12.97 10.74
C GLU A 217 -8.58 -12.62 11.45
N SER A 218 -9.48 -13.58 11.49
CA SER A 218 -10.75 -13.52 12.18
C SER A 218 -10.71 -14.49 13.35
N LYS A 219 -11.19 -14.05 14.52
CA LYS A 219 -11.36 -14.97 15.63
C LYS A 219 -12.45 -15.98 15.26
N PRO A 220 -12.24 -17.29 15.45
CA PRO A 220 -13.30 -18.25 15.24
C PRO A 220 -14.49 -17.85 16.11
N ALA A 221 -15.69 -17.80 15.52
CA ALA A 221 -16.90 -17.55 16.29
C ALA A 221 -16.93 -18.57 17.42
N THR A 222 -16.88 -18.10 18.66
CA THR A 222 -16.76 -18.94 19.86
C THR A 222 -17.92 -19.92 19.89
N LYS A 223 -17.74 -21.11 19.31
CA LYS A 223 -18.68 -22.21 19.47
C LYS A 223 -18.58 -22.63 20.93
N THR A 224 -19.73 -22.72 21.58
CA THR A 224 -19.88 -23.08 22.99
C THR A 224 -18.94 -24.23 23.35
N PRO A 225 -18.16 -24.11 24.43
CA PRO A 225 -17.11 -25.08 24.74
C PRO A 225 -17.70 -26.48 24.90
N SER A 226 -17.32 -27.38 23.99
CA SER A 226 -17.59 -28.81 24.14
C SER A 226 -16.76 -29.33 25.31
N VAL A 227 -17.45 -29.82 26.34
CA VAL A 227 -16.90 -30.21 27.65
C VAL A 227 -15.82 -31.31 27.59
N ASN A 228 -15.61 -31.96 26.44
CA ASN A 228 -14.76 -33.16 26.34
C ASN A 228 -13.63 -33.12 25.30
N SER A 229 -13.06 -31.96 24.95
CA SER A 229 -11.99 -31.92 23.93
C SER A 229 -10.68 -31.35 24.49
N ARG A 230 -9.63 -32.20 24.47
CA ARG A 230 -8.22 -31.77 24.51
C ARG A 230 -8.05 -30.66 23.49
N GLN A 231 -7.80 -29.43 23.96
CA GLN A 231 -7.65 -28.25 23.12
C GLN A 231 -6.40 -28.36 22.25
N MET A 232 -6.55 -28.95 21.06
CA MET A 232 -5.63 -28.66 19.97
C MET A 232 -5.86 -27.20 19.55
N ALA A 233 -4.80 -26.40 19.51
CA ALA A 233 -4.88 -25.03 19.01
C ALA A 233 -5.49 -25.05 17.60
N GLN A 234 -6.66 -24.45 17.43
CA GLN A 234 -7.25 -24.34 16.10
C GLN A 234 -6.39 -23.37 15.27
N PRO A 235 -6.14 -23.68 13.99
CA PRO A 235 -5.41 -22.79 13.11
C PRO A 235 -6.15 -21.45 12.97
N PRO A 236 -5.44 -20.33 12.76
CA PRO A 236 -6.06 -19.04 12.54
C PRO A 236 -6.99 -19.09 11.31
N THR A 237 -8.19 -18.51 11.45
CA THR A 237 -9.16 -18.43 10.35
C THR A 237 -9.04 -17.08 9.64
N PHE A 238 -8.80 -17.08 8.33
CA PHE A 238 -8.72 -15.85 7.54
C PHE A 238 -10.02 -15.56 6.80
N ARG A 239 -10.41 -14.28 6.72
CA ARG A 239 -11.58 -13.83 5.97
C ARG A 239 -11.23 -12.62 5.11
N GLY A 240 -11.79 -12.55 3.90
CA GLY A 240 -11.62 -11.43 3.00
C GLY A 240 -12.22 -10.14 3.57
N ILE A 241 -11.48 -9.04 3.47
CA ILE A 241 -11.91 -7.69 3.82
C ILE A 241 -11.87 -6.80 2.58
N GLU A 242 -12.82 -5.89 2.49
CA GLU A 242 -12.77 -4.75 1.59
C GLU A 242 -12.93 -3.45 2.37
N ALA A 243 -12.13 -2.44 2.00
CA ALA A 243 -12.32 -1.08 2.48
C ALA A 243 -12.28 -0.10 1.31
N SER A 244 -13.17 0.89 1.35
CA SER A 244 -13.15 2.01 0.41
C SER A 244 -13.20 3.33 1.16
N VAL A 245 -12.45 4.30 0.66
CA VAL A 245 -12.51 5.69 1.14
C VAL A 245 -12.68 6.60 -0.06
N SER A 246 -13.67 7.47 0.01
CA SER A 246 -13.89 8.48 -1.01
C SER A 246 -14.03 9.86 -0.40
N VAL A 247 -13.58 10.86 -1.16
CA VAL A 247 -13.79 12.27 -0.87
C VAL A 247 -14.40 12.93 -2.08
N SER A 248 -15.42 13.75 -1.87
CA SER A 248 -16.05 14.54 -2.92
C SER A 248 -16.44 15.90 -2.40
N ARG A 249 -16.59 16.88 -3.31
CA ARG A 249 -17.04 18.22 -2.96
C ARG A 249 -17.98 18.72 -4.02
N THR A 250 -19.21 19.05 -3.63
CA THR A 250 -20.12 19.78 -4.52
C THR A 250 -19.97 21.29 -4.30
N LYS A 251 -20.43 22.11 -5.26
CA LYS A 251 -20.44 23.58 -5.12
C LYS A 251 -21.25 24.07 -3.92
N ARG A 252 -22.18 23.26 -3.40
CA ARG A 252 -23.03 23.60 -2.24
C ARG A 252 -22.36 23.25 -0.92
N ASP A 253 -21.40 22.33 -0.92
CA ASP A 253 -20.74 21.87 0.29
C ASP A 253 -19.64 22.85 0.69
N LYS A 254 -19.74 23.37 1.92
CA LYS A 254 -18.70 24.23 2.49
C LYS A 254 -17.39 23.46 2.67
N GLU A 255 -17.49 22.17 3.00
CA GLU A 255 -16.37 21.25 3.25
C GLU A 255 -16.49 20.00 2.37
N PRO A 256 -15.38 19.34 2.02
CA PRO A 256 -15.43 18.05 1.32
C PRO A 256 -16.12 16.98 2.17
N LEU A 257 -16.97 16.18 1.53
CA LEU A 257 -17.63 15.02 2.13
C LEU A 257 -16.69 13.82 2.10
N LEU A 258 -16.48 13.20 3.26
CA LEU A 258 -15.71 11.98 3.42
C LEU A 258 -16.66 10.80 3.64
N SER A 259 -16.47 9.74 2.86
CA SER A 259 -17.14 8.45 3.07
C SER A 259 -16.12 7.36 3.27
N VAL A 260 -16.35 6.50 4.27
CA VAL A 260 -15.50 5.36 4.60
C VAL A 260 -16.39 4.14 4.76
N THR A 261 -16.10 3.10 4.01
CA THR A 261 -16.74 1.79 4.19
C THR A 261 -15.66 0.75 4.44
N VAL A 262 -15.92 -0.12 5.41
CA VAL A 262 -15.03 -1.23 5.75
C VAL A 262 -15.91 -2.42 6.10
N GLY A 263 -15.77 -3.52 5.38
CA GLY A 263 -16.64 -4.68 5.52
C GLY A 263 -15.93 -5.98 5.16
N TRP A 264 -16.53 -7.10 5.56
CA TRP A 264 -16.13 -8.38 5.03
C TRP A 264 -16.47 -8.45 3.54
N SER A 265 -15.61 -9.06 2.73
CA SER A 265 -15.99 -9.39 1.36
C SER A 265 -17.14 -10.41 1.40
N GLU A 266 -18.17 -10.19 0.59
CA GLU A 266 -19.31 -11.12 0.46
C GLU A 266 -18.95 -12.35 -0.38
N ASP A 267 -17.96 -12.21 -1.27
CA ASP A 267 -17.41 -13.33 -2.01
C ASP A 267 -16.68 -14.27 -1.05
N ASP A 268 -17.12 -15.54 -1.07
CA ASP A 268 -16.37 -16.67 -0.52
C ASP A 268 -14.94 -16.53 -1.01
N VAL A 269 -14.01 -16.58 -0.04
CA VAL A 269 -12.57 -16.48 -0.20
C VAL A 269 -12.20 -17.05 -1.57
N PRO A 270 -11.69 -16.27 -2.55
CA PRO A 270 -11.05 -16.90 -3.68
C PRO A 270 -10.06 -17.85 -3.03
N ALA A 271 -10.23 -19.15 -3.28
CA ALA A 271 -9.36 -20.19 -2.76
C ALA A 271 -7.92 -19.68 -2.83
N PRO A 272 -6.99 -20.05 -1.92
CA PRO A 272 -5.61 -19.59 -1.96
C PRO A 272 -4.97 -19.93 -3.31
N VAL A 273 -5.19 -19.07 -4.27
CA VAL A 273 -4.96 -19.21 -5.70
C VAL A 273 -4.49 -17.82 -6.07
N MET A 274 -3.39 -17.77 -6.80
CA MET A 274 -2.67 -16.60 -7.29
C MET A 274 -1.46 -16.11 -6.47
N ALA A 275 -1.30 -16.38 -5.17
CA ALA A 275 0.00 -16.07 -4.54
C ALA A 275 1.09 -17.08 -4.98
N ALA A 276 0.78 -18.38 -4.90
CA ALA A 276 1.66 -19.44 -5.37
C ALA A 276 1.70 -19.55 -6.91
N ALA A 277 0.56 -19.37 -7.59
CA ALA A 277 0.50 -19.50 -9.05
C ALA A 277 1.22 -18.36 -9.79
N ILE A 278 1.23 -17.13 -9.26
CA ILE A 278 2.00 -16.04 -9.86
C ILE A 278 3.51 -16.23 -9.59
N GLU A 279 3.91 -16.77 -8.43
CA GLU A 279 5.33 -17.11 -8.19
C GLU A 279 5.81 -18.29 -9.06
N GLU A 280 4.97 -19.29 -9.33
CA GLU A 280 5.29 -20.39 -10.26
C GLU A 280 5.36 -19.93 -11.72
N GLU A 281 4.40 -19.13 -12.19
CA GLU A 281 4.38 -18.67 -13.59
C GLU A 281 5.53 -17.70 -13.90
N PHE A 282 5.93 -16.86 -12.93
CA PHE A 282 7.11 -16.01 -13.07
C PHE A 282 8.43 -16.79 -13.02
N SER A 283 8.47 -17.92 -12.29
CA SER A 283 9.63 -18.82 -12.27
C SER A 283 9.75 -19.61 -13.59
N GLN A 284 8.64 -20.10 -14.14
CA GLN A 284 8.62 -20.79 -15.44
C GLN A 284 9.02 -19.86 -16.59
N HIS A 285 8.62 -18.59 -16.55
CA HIS A 285 8.99 -17.63 -17.61
C HIS A 285 10.47 -17.21 -17.58
N LEU A 286 11.14 -17.34 -16.43
CA LEU A 286 12.58 -17.09 -16.30
C LEU A 286 13.43 -18.21 -16.88
N ASP A 287 12.95 -19.46 -16.85
CA ASP A 287 13.65 -20.63 -17.40
C ASP A 287 13.56 -20.71 -18.93
N ASP A 288 12.50 -20.16 -19.54
CA ASP A 288 12.29 -20.13 -21.00
C ASP A 288 12.91 -18.92 -21.72
N MET A 289 13.57 -18.01 -20.98
CA MET A 289 14.29 -16.92 -21.65
C MET A 289 15.55 -17.47 -22.33
N PRO A 290 15.70 -17.27 -23.66
CA PRO A 290 16.87 -17.77 -24.37
C PRO A 290 18.13 -17.17 -23.76
N MET A 291 19.02 -18.05 -23.30
CA MET A 291 20.33 -17.68 -22.77
C MET A 291 21.03 -16.76 -23.78
N PRO A 292 21.57 -15.60 -23.35
CA PRO A 292 22.25 -14.69 -24.26
C PRO A 292 23.39 -15.45 -24.94
N VAL A 293 23.33 -15.53 -26.27
CA VAL A 293 24.36 -16.15 -27.10
C VAL A 293 25.68 -15.41 -26.83
N PRO A 294 26.80 -16.12 -26.58
CA PRO A 294 28.09 -15.48 -26.41
C PRO A 294 28.39 -14.62 -27.64
N ILE A 295 28.59 -13.32 -27.41
CA ILE A 295 29.10 -12.45 -28.46
C ILE A 295 30.59 -12.72 -28.53
N ASP A 296 31.00 -13.48 -29.54
CA ASP A 296 32.41 -13.62 -29.88
C ASP A 296 32.97 -12.22 -30.15
N ARG A 297 33.94 -11.82 -29.32
CA ARG A 297 34.69 -10.59 -29.50
C ARG A 297 35.89 -10.92 -30.38
N ASP A 298 35.81 -10.50 -31.64
CA ASP A 298 36.98 -10.28 -32.49
C ASP A 298 37.75 -9.02 -32.06
#